data_AF-A0AB73IRC1-F1
#
_entry.id   AF-A0AB73IRC1-F1
#
_cell.length_a   1.000
_cell.length_b   1.000
_cell.length_c   1.000
_cell.angle_alpha   90.00
_cell.angle_beta   90.00
_cell.angle_gamma   90.00
#
_symmetry.space_group_name_H-M   'P 1'
#
loop_
_entity.id
_entity.type
_entity.pdbx_description
1 polymer ?
#
loop_
_entity_poly.entity_id
_entity_poly.type
_entity_poly.pdbx_seq_one_letter_code
_entity_poly.pdbx_strand_id
1 'polypeptide(L)' 'MSEWQPISTAPHDVEVMTKIDDAAGVRNEQTLKRRGGLWWFPDDSMYVYYMPTHWKPAIERDTKTIDMFGGA' A
#
# COMPACT_ATOMS: atom_id res chain seq x y z
N MET A 1 -11.48 -16.11 -1.08
CA MET A 1 -10.57 -16.08 -2.23
C MET A 1 -9.62 -14.92 -2.01
N SER A 2 -8.33 -15.12 -2.27
CA SER A 2 -7.32 -14.08 -2.03
C SER A 2 -7.59 -12.88 -2.94
N GLU A 3 -7.86 -11.71 -2.37
CA GLU A 3 -8.05 -10.42 -3.09
C GLU A 3 -6.76 -9.88 -3.74
N TRP A 4 -5.64 -10.58 -3.54
CA TRP A 4 -4.34 -10.21 -4.09
C TRP A 4 -4.29 -10.38 -5.61
N GLN A 5 -3.88 -9.32 -6.29
CA GLN A 5 -3.74 -9.22 -7.74
C GLN A 5 -2.26 -9.03 -8.12
N PRO A 6 -1.84 -9.40 -9.35
CA PRO A 6 -0.47 -9.18 -9.81
C PRO A 6 -0.09 -7.70 -9.78
N ILE A 7 1.14 -7.38 -9.36
CA ILE A 7 1.59 -5.98 -9.23
C ILE A 7 1.48 -5.16 -10.52
N SER A 8 1.56 -5.81 -11.68
CA SER A 8 1.47 -5.15 -12.99
C SER A 8 0.11 -4.51 -13.26
N THR A 9 -0.96 -5.00 -12.60
CA THR A 9 -2.32 -4.46 -12.74
C THR A 9 -2.64 -3.36 -11.74
N ALA A 10 -1.68 -2.99 -10.89
CA ALA A 10 -1.93 -2.04 -9.83
C ALA A 10 -2.27 -0.64 -10.38
N PRO A 11 -3.32 0.01 -9.83
CA PRO A 11 -3.73 1.34 -10.23
C PRO A 11 -2.65 2.39 -9.91
N HIS A 12 -2.63 3.46 -10.70
CA HIS A 12 -1.78 4.61 -10.47
C HIS A 12 -2.42 5.58 -9.47
N ASP A 13 -1.60 6.17 -8.60
CA ASP A 13 -1.98 7.19 -7.60
C ASP A 13 -3.13 6.77 -6.64
N VAL A 14 -3.34 5.46 -6.47
CA VAL A 14 -4.31 4.89 -5.51
C VAL A 14 -3.56 4.12 -4.42
N GLU A 15 -3.98 4.31 -3.17
CA GLU A 15 -3.45 3.56 -2.04
C GLU A 15 -3.89 2.10 -2.11
N VAL A 16 -2.90 1.21 -2.12
CA VAL A 16 -3.12 -0.24 -2.17
C VAL A 16 -2.25 -0.91 -1.13
N MET A 17 -2.75 -1.97 -0.50
CA MET A 17 -1.89 -2.85 0.28
C MET A 17 -1.03 -3.66 -0.71
N THR A 18 0.26 -3.73 -0.47
CA THR A 18 1.23 -4.45 -1.31
C THR A 18 1.94 -5.54 -0.52
N LYS A 19 2.54 -6.51 -1.21
CA LYS A 19 3.46 -7.50 -0.61
C LYS A 19 4.48 -8.02 -1.61
N ILE A 20 5.57 -8.58 -1.10
CA ILE A 20 6.43 -9.51 -1.85
C ILE A 20 6.04 -10.92 -1.44
N ASP A 21 5.79 -11.80 -2.41
CA ASP A 21 5.48 -13.20 -2.24
C ASP A 21 6.28 -13.98 -3.28
N ASP A 22 7.40 -14.54 -2.85
CA ASP A 22 8.34 -15.29 -3.68
C ASP A 22 8.83 -16.56 -2.95
N ALA A 23 9.83 -17.25 -3.50
CA ALA A 23 10.36 -18.48 -2.92
C ALA A 23 10.91 -18.34 -1.48
N ALA A 24 11.21 -17.12 -1.03
CA ALA A 24 11.63 -16.83 0.34
C ALA A 24 10.46 -16.43 1.26
N GLY A 25 9.22 -16.58 0.79
CA GLY A 25 8.01 -16.33 1.56
C GLY A 25 7.47 -14.91 1.44
N VAL A 26 6.42 -14.63 2.21
CA VAL A 26 5.73 -13.34 2.21
C VAL A 26 6.47 -12.33 3.07
N ARG A 27 6.73 -11.14 2.53
CA ARG A 27 7.36 -10.03 3.24
C ARG A 27 6.91 -8.66 2.72
N ASN A 28 7.32 -7.61 3.42
CA ASN A 28 7.09 -6.21 3.04
C ASN A 28 5.61 -5.90 2.79
N GLU A 29 4.73 -6.42 3.65
CA GLU A 29 3.30 -6.13 3.59
C GLU A 29 3.02 -4.70 4.05
N GLN A 30 2.63 -3.82 3.14
CA GLN A 30 2.43 -2.40 3.46
C GLN A 30 1.58 -1.65 2.42
N THR A 31 0.87 -0.62 2.86
CA THR A 31 0.19 0.33 1.98
C THR A 31 1.18 1.21 1.23
N LEU A 32 1.06 1.24 -0.10
CA LEU A 32 1.87 2.07 -1.00
C LEU A 32 0.99 2.63 -2.14
N LYS A 33 1.48 3.66 -2.84
CA LYS A 33 0.89 4.23 -4.05
C LYS A 33 1.86 4.07 -5.22
N ARG A 34 1.38 3.62 -6.37
CA ARG A 34 2.18 3.54 -7.59
C ARG A 34 2.15 4.87 -8.33
N ARG A 35 3.32 5.48 -8.55
CA ARG A 35 3.46 6.69 -9.39
C ARG A 35 4.60 6.48 -10.38
N GLY A 36 4.27 6.45 -11.67
CA GLY A 36 5.20 6.00 -12.71
C GLY A 36 5.70 4.57 -12.45
N GLY A 37 7.02 4.40 -12.38
CA GLY A 37 7.69 3.13 -12.06
C GLY A 37 8.04 2.94 -10.58
N LEU A 38 7.66 3.88 -9.71
CA LEU A 38 8.04 3.91 -8.29
C LEU A 38 6.84 3.64 -7.37
N TRP A 39 7.17 3.20 -6.15
CA TRP A 39 6.21 2.87 -5.10
C TRP A 39 6.44 3.76 -3.88
N TRP A 40 5.47 4.60 -3.59
CA TRP A 40 5.54 5.67 -2.58
C TRP A 40 4.72 5.32 -1.35
N PHE A 41 5.11 5.85 -0.19
CA PHE A 41 4.20 5.86 0.95
C PHE A 41 2.93 6.68 0.65
N PRO A 42 1.82 6.42 1.36
CA PRO A 42 0.57 7.18 1.23
C PRO A 42 0.71 8.70 1.37
N ASP A 43 1.66 9.16 2.19
CA ASP A 43 1.92 10.57 2.48
C ASP A 43 2.88 11.25 1.48
N ASP A 44 3.31 10.54 0.43
CA ASP A 44 4.27 10.99 -0.58
C ASP A 44 5.65 11.41 -0.01
N SER A 45 5.97 11.06 1.24
CA SER A 45 7.23 11.47 1.89
C SER A 45 8.47 10.77 1.35
N MET A 46 8.33 9.47 1.01
CA MET A 46 9.43 8.62 0.56
C MET A 46 8.91 7.50 -0.36
N TYR A 47 9.81 6.95 -1.18
CA TYR A 47 9.56 5.77 -1.99
C TYR A 47 10.43 4.58 -1.56
N VAL A 48 9.99 3.38 -1.91
CA VAL A 48 10.73 2.14 -1.69
C VAL A 48 11.50 1.72 -2.93
N TYR A 49 12.65 1.06 -2.73
CA TYR A 49 13.53 0.60 -3.80
C TYR A 49 13.21 -0.82 -4.31
N TYR A 50 12.25 -1.51 -3.71
CA TYR A 50 11.81 -2.83 -4.16
C TYR A 50 10.54 -2.70 -5.00
N MET A 51 10.34 -3.66 -5.92
CA MET A 51 9.08 -3.84 -6.62
C MET A 51 8.25 -4.89 -5.87
N PRO A 52 7.05 -4.57 -5.37
CA PRO A 52 6.15 -5.57 -4.82
C PRO A 52 5.75 -6.59 -5.89
N THR A 53 5.17 -7.71 -5.49
CA THR A 53 4.71 -8.78 -6.40
C THR A 53 3.20 -8.81 -6.53
N HIS A 54 2.50 -8.36 -5.48
CA HIS A 54 1.04 -8.37 -5.41
C HIS A 54 0.51 -7.10 -4.77
N TRP A 55 -0.73 -6.77 -5.10
CA TRP A 55 -1.48 -5.69 -4.47
C TRP A 55 -2.94 -6.09 -4.19
N LYS A 56 -3.60 -5.40 -3.27
CA LYS A 56 -5.06 -5.43 -3.08
C LYS A 56 -5.54 -4.06 -2.60
N PRO A 57 -6.84 -3.73 -2.65
CA PRO A 57 -7.37 -2.48 -2.12
C PRO A 57 -6.89 -2.25 -0.67
N ALA A 58 -6.43 -1.03 -0.37
CA ALA A 58 -6.17 -0.65 1.02
C ALA A 58 -7.51 -0.69 1.79
N ILE A 59 -7.51 -1.27 2.98
CA ILE A 59 -8.69 -1.21 3.86
C ILE A 59 -8.86 0.27 4.23
N GLU A 60 -10.03 0.86 3.94
CA GLU A 60 -10.34 2.23 4.32
C GLU A 60 -10.04 2.41 5.81
N ARG A 61 -9.09 3.30 6.13
CA ARG A 61 -8.92 3.76 7.50
C ARG A 61 -10.09 4.69 7.78
N ASP A 62 -11.06 4.20 8.53
CA ASP A 62 -12.16 4.99 9.07
C ASP A 62 -11.56 6.22 9.78
N THR A 63 -11.64 7.40 9.16
CA THR A 63 -11.01 8.64 9.64
C THR A 63 -11.68 9.22 10.89
N LYS A 64 -12.61 8.48 11.53
CA LYS A 64 -13.42 8.94 12.66
C LYS A 64 -12.72 8.97 14.03
N THR A 65 -11.43 8.65 14.13
CA THR A 65 -10.76 8.57 15.45
C THR A 65 -9.84 9.76 15.77
N ILE A 66 -9.56 10.68 14.84
CA ILE A 66 -8.58 11.76 15.07
C ILE A 66 -9.18 12.99 15.81
N ASP A 67 -10.50 13.16 15.83
CA ASP A 67 -11.13 14.32 16.48
C ASP A 67 -11.40 14.17 17.99
N MET A 68 -10.98 13.06 18.63
CA MET A 68 -11.29 12.79 20.05
C MET A 68 -10.25 13.34 21.05
N PHE A 69 -9.12 13.92 20.59
CA PHE A 69 -8.08 14.48 21.47
C PHE A 69 -7.57 15.85 21.00
N GLY A 70 -8.47 16.82 20.85
CA GLY A 70 -8.15 18.18 20.47
C GLY A 70 -9.04 19.24 21.12
N GLY A 71 -9.34 19.08 22.41
CA GLY A 71 -10.00 20.10 23.22
C GLY A 71 -9.09 20.53 24.37
N ALA A 72 -8.41 21.66 24.20
CA ALA A 72 -7.81 22.46 25.26
C ALA A 72 -7.92 23.94 24.87
#